data_AF-A0A6N6PA60-F1
#
_entry.id   AF-A0A6N6PA60-F1
#
_cell.length_a   1.000
_cell.length_b   1.000
_cell.length_c   1.000
_cell.angle_alpha   90.00
_cell.angle_beta   90.00
_cell.angle_gamma   90.00
#
_symmetry.space_group_name_H-M   'P 1'
#
loop_
_entity.id
_entity.type
_entity.pdbx_description
1 polymer ?
#
loop_
_entity_poly.entity_id
_entity_poly.type
_entity_poly.pdbx_seq_one_letter_code
_entity_poly.pdbx_strand_id
1 'polypeptide(L)'
;MGCAYPELAARRRDHGLRRDAAATATYDPFTYQRRKSSVISVMGHELGGERTVRVFTTQDRWNAIAHKIAAMGEFKPEATIEQSGVCQLDPRDATAIARINAAAEPQLITVADGIAMEVIHAFRLLAASADPRHPILLKDTLLPPPTHAATGTAEEALQATLSAACNLGSLLCDGIGDAILVRGEPAPGSSLRLAYNILQAAGTRIFKTDYVACPSCGRTLFNLQDTTQKIRAATGHLKGVRIAVMGCIVNGPGEMADADFGYVGGAPGKINLYVGKTPVQFNIPESDAVARLTDLIRDHGKWIEAPATAATQPI
;
A
#
# COMPACT_ATOMS: atom_id res chain seq x y z
N MET A 1 43.49 9.85 28.79
CA MET A 1 42.30 9.48 29.58
C MET A 1 41.98 8.03 29.27
N GLY A 2 42.16 7.13 30.23
CA GLY A 2 42.02 5.68 30.05
C GLY A 2 40.55 5.26 29.97
N CYS A 3 40.28 4.29 29.10
CA CYS A 3 38.98 3.63 28.99
C CYS A 3 38.68 2.89 30.31
N ALA A 4 37.50 3.13 30.88
CA ALA A 4 37.13 2.75 32.25
C ALA A 4 36.84 1.24 32.46
N TYR A 5 36.96 0.37 31.46
CA TYR A 5 36.66 -1.05 31.60
C TYR A 5 37.54 -1.94 30.71
N PRO A 6 38.74 -2.37 31.18
CA PRO A 6 39.64 -3.22 30.42
C PRO A 6 39.05 -4.60 30.07
N GLU A 7 38.13 -5.12 30.89
CA GLU A 7 37.55 -6.46 30.71
C GLU A 7 36.59 -6.57 29.51
N LEU A 8 35.99 -5.45 29.07
CA LEU A 8 35.14 -5.43 27.86
C LEU A 8 35.95 -5.47 26.57
N ALA A 9 37.22 -5.04 26.60
CA ALA A 9 38.13 -5.13 25.45
C ALA A 9 38.68 -6.55 25.24
N ALA A 10 38.69 -7.39 26.28
CA ALA A 10 39.18 -8.77 26.21
C ALA A 10 38.16 -9.75 25.58
N ARG A 11 36.85 -9.47 25.63
CA ARG A 11 35.81 -10.31 25.00
C ARG A 11 35.70 -10.18 23.48
N ARG A 12 36.44 -9.25 22.86
CA ARG A 12 36.44 -9.07 21.39
C ARG A 12 37.44 -9.94 20.63
N ARG A 13 38.19 -10.81 21.32
CA ARG A 13 39.30 -11.57 20.73
C ARG A 13 39.20 -13.09 20.92
N ASP A 14 38.00 -13.68 20.89
CA ASP A 14 37.86 -15.10 20.51
C ASP A 14 36.42 -15.55 20.21
N HIS A 15 35.71 -14.78 19.39
CA HIS A 15 34.58 -15.34 18.67
C HIS A 15 34.93 -15.26 17.20
N GLY A 16 35.55 -16.34 16.71
CA GLY A 16 35.44 -16.72 15.32
C GLY A 16 33.96 -16.85 14.96
N LEU A 17 33.30 -15.72 14.71
CA LEU A 17 32.32 -15.64 13.65
C LEU A 17 33.12 -16.00 12.40
N ARG A 18 33.18 -17.30 12.10
CA ARG A 18 33.27 -17.73 10.71
C ARG A 18 32.35 -16.77 9.98
N ARG A 19 32.86 -16.04 8.97
CA ARG A 19 31.93 -15.46 7.98
C ARG A 19 31.08 -16.64 7.59
N ASP A 20 29.83 -16.68 8.07
CA ASP A 20 28.90 -17.72 7.71
C ASP A 20 28.98 -17.76 6.19
N ALA A 21 29.40 -18.92 5.67
CA ALA A 21 29.66 -19.10 4.25
C ALA A 21 28.54 -18.42 3.49
N ALA A 22 28.87 -17.39 2.69
CA ALA A 22 27.95 -16.40 2.13
C ALA A 22 26.52 -16.91 2.10
N ALA A 23 25.78 -16.69 3.20
CA ALA A 23 24.46 -17.26 3.34
C ALA A 23 23.64 -16.61 2.23
N THR A 24 23.33 -17.40 1.20
CA THR A 24 22.53 -16.90 0.09
C THR A 24 21.14 -16.77 0.69
N ALA A 25 20.70 -15.54 0.89
CA ALA A 25 19.35 -15.29 1.38
C ALA A 25 18.37 -16.04 0.45
N THR A 26 17.33 -16.64 1.03
CA THR A 26 16.31 -17.37 0.26
C THR A 26 15.51 -16.48 -0.70
N TYR A 27 15.75 -15.16 -0.64
CA TYR A 27 15.26 -14.13 -1.53
C TYR A 27 16.31 -13.01 -1.61
N ASP A 28 16.30 -12.22 -2.69
CA ASP A 28 17.14 -11.02 -2.79
C ASP A 28 16.42 -9.84 -2.09
N PRO A 29 16.91 -9.34 -0.94
CA PRO A 29 16.25 -8.25 -0.22
C PRO A 29 16.37 -6.90 -0.93
N PHE A 30 17.19 -6.79 -1.98
CA PHE A 30 17.40 -5.56 -2.74
C PHE A 30 16.67 -5.55 -4.09
N THR A 31 16.10 -6.69 -4.50
CA THR A 31 15.38 -6.80 -5.77
C THR A 31 13.96 -7.30 -5.52
N TYR A 32 12.98 -6.42 -5.75
CA TYR A 32 11.59 -6.83 -5.80
C TYR A 32 11.30 -7.60 -7.09
N GLN A 33 10.70 -8.77 -6.97
CA GLN A 33 10.20 -9.53 -8.11
C GLN A 33 8.77 -10.02 -7.84
N ARG A 34 7.81 -9.49 -8.60
CA ARG A 34 6.44 -10.00 -8.58
C ARG A 34 6.39 -11.43 -9.11
N ARG A 35 5.65 -12.31 -8.42
CA ARG A 35 5.35 -13.68 -8.87
C ARG A 35 4.75 -13.61 -10.27
N LYS A 36 5.40 -14.26 -11.23
CA LYS A 36 4.89 -14.35 -12.61
C LYS A 36 3.56 -15.07 -12.59
N SER A 37 2.57 -14.55 -13.32
CA SER A 37 1.28 -15.18 -13.56
C SER A 37 0.82 -14.90 -14.99
N SER A 38 -0.09 -15.74 -15.51
CA SER A 38 -0.68 -15.50 -16.82
C SER A 38 -1.77 -14.44 -16.71
N VAL A 39 -1.95 -13.67 -17.79
CA VAL A 39 -3.06 -12.73 -17.88
C VAL A 39 -4.35 -13.51 -18.12
N ILE A 40 -5.36 -13.27 -17.31
CA ILE A 40 -6.72 -13.79 -17.49
C ILE A 40 -7.74 -12.65 -17.43
N SER A 41 -8.92 -12.87 -17.99
CA SER A 41 -10.05 -11.94 -17.90
C SER A 41 -11.06 -12.44 -16.88
N VAL A 42 -11.38 -11.61 -15.89
CA VAL A 42 -12.39 -11.89 -14.86
C VAL A 42 -13.39 -10.74 -14.85
N MET A 43 -14.67 -11.05 -15.09
CA MET A 43 -15.76 -10.06 -15.14
C MET A 43 -15.44 -8.85 -16.05
N GLY A 44 -14.75 -9.07 -17.17
CA GLY A 44 -14.35 -8.02 -18.13
C GLY A 44 -13.09 -7.25 -17.76
N HIS A 45 -12.41 -7.61 -16.68
CA HIS A 45 -11.15 -7.00 -16.24
C HIS A 45 -9.98 -7.97 -16.38
N GLU A 46 -8.92 -7.54 -17.07
CA GLU A 46 -7.66 -8.29 -17.11
C GLU A 46 -6.91 -8.19 -15.78
N LEU A 47 -6.42 -9.32 -15.28
CA LEU A 47 -5.54 -9.43 -14.12
C LEU A 47 -4.45 -10.48 -14.37
N GLY A 48 -3.38 -10.45 -13.58
CA GLY A 48 -2.21 -11.32 -13.76
C GLY A 48 -1.12 -10.68 -14.61
N GLY A 49 0.06 -11.31 -14.64
CA GLY A 49 1.25 -10.77 -15.28
C GLY A 49 1.61 -9.38 -14.75
N GLU A 50 1.81 -8.42 -15.65
CA GLU A 50 2.12 -7.03 -15.31
C GLU A 50 0.87 -6.14 -15.17
N ARG A 51 -0.35 -6.72 -15.24
CA ARG A 51 -1.59 -5.96 -15.08
C ARG A 51 -1.73 -5.44 -13.66
N THR A 52 -2.46 -4.34 -13.53
CA THR A 52 -2.79 -3.71 -12.25
C THR A 52 -3.51 -4.70 -11.34
N VAL A 53 -3.12 -4.71 -10.07
CA VAL A 53 -3.78 -5.51 -9.04
C VAL A 53 -5.23 -5.04 -8.88
N ARG A 54 -6.17 -5.97 -9.04
CA ARG A 54 -7.62 -5.68 -9.02
C ARG A 54 -8.19 -5.71 -7.60
N VAL A 55 -9.23 -4.94 -7.35
CA VAL A 55 -9.93 -4.89 -6.07
C VAL A 55 -11.27 -5.60 -6.18
N PHE A 56 -11.37 -6.72 -5.48
CA PHE A 56 -12.57 -7.53 -5.42
C PHE A 56 -13.42 -7.11 -4.22
N THR A 57 -14.70 -7.46 -4.28
CA THR A 57 -15.62 -7.33 -3.15
C THR A 57 -16.53 -8.57 -3.03
N THR A 58 -17.44 -8.59 -2.06
CA THR A 58 -18.49 -9.61 -1.98
C THR A 58 -19.77 -9.12 -2.66
N GLN A 59 -20.62 -10.04 -3.11
CA GLN A 59 -21.87 -9.68 -3.78
C GLN A 59 -22.76 -8.79 -2.89
N ASP A 60 -22.84 -9.08 -1.60
CA ASP A 60 -23.62 -8.29 -0.63
C ASP A 60 -23.10 -6.85 -0.55
N ARG A 61 -21.77 -6.67 -0.48
CA ARG A 61 -21.14 -5.34 -0.44
C ARG A 61 -21.30 -4.60 -1.75
N TRP A 62 -21.19 -5.30 -2.88
CA TRP A 62 -21.47 -4.75 -4.20
C TRP A 62 -22.89 -4.17 -4.25
N ASN A 63 -23.88 -4.96 -3.83
CA ASN A 63 -25.29 -4.54 -3.80
C ASN A 63 -25.48 -3.31 -2.91
N ALA A 64 -24.84 -3.27 -1.73
CA ALA A 64 -24.93 -2.15 -0.80
C ALA A 64 -24.40 -0.82 -1.38
N ILE A 65 -23.42 -0.86 -2.28
CA ILE A 65 -22.83 0.34 -2.89
C ILE A 65 -23.21 0.55 -4.36
N ALA A 66 -24.04 -0.33 -4.95
CA ALA A 66 -24.38 -0.32 -6.37
C ALA A 66 -24.86 1.06 -6.87
N HIS A 67 -25.68 1.74 -6.07
CA HIS A 67 -26.19 3.09 -6.35
C HIS A 67 -25.10 4.18 -6.40
N LYS A 68 -23.92 3.94 -5.82
CA LYS A 68 -22.77 4.86 -5.80
C LYS A 68 -21.70 4.50 -6.82
N ILE A 69 -21.61 3.25 -7.29
CA ILE A 69 -20.50 2.76 -8.14
C ILE A 69 -20.26 3.66 -9.36
N ALA A 70 -21.31 4.13 -10.03
CA ALA A 70 -21.19 4.99 -11.21
C ALA A 70 -20.51 6.34 -10.89
N ALA A 71 -20.72 6.88 -9.69
CA ALA A 71 -20.14 8.14 -9.23
C ALA A 71 -18.73 7.99 -8.65
N MET A 72 -18.26 6.76 -8.40
CA MET A 72 -16.96 6.51 -7.76
C MET A 72 -15.77 6.52 -8.73
N GLY A 73 -16.02 6.66 -10.04
CA GLY A 73 -14.99 6.76 -11.06
C GLY A 73 -14.07 5.53 -11.10
N GLU A 74 -12.76 5.74 -10.95
CA GLU A 74 -11.76 4.67 -10.89
C GLU A 74 -11.69 3.97 -9.52
N PHE A 75 -12.29 4.57 -8.48
CA PHE A 75 -12.29 4.04 -7.12
C PHE A 75 -13.52 3.13 -6.92
N LYS A 76 -13.59 2.04 -7.67
CA LYS A 76 -14.72 1.09 -7.61
C LYS A 76 -14.22 -0.35 -7.50
N PRO A 77 -15.02 -1.27 -6.93
CA PRO A 77 -14.73 -2.69 -7.06
C PRO A 77 -14.80 -3.11 -8.54
N GLU A 78 -13.93 -4.03 -8.94
CA GLU A 78 -13.86 -4.53 -10.31
C GLU A 78 -14.50 -5.92 -10.49
N ALA A 79 -14.57 -6.73 -9.43
CA ALA A 79 -15.19 -8.05 -9.48
C ALA A 79 -15.76 -8.47 -8.12
N THR A 80 -16.71 -9.42 -8.13
CA THR A 80 -17.19 -10.08 -6.92
C THR A 80 -16.60 -11.47 -6.81
N ILE A 81 -16.22 -11.89 -5.60
CA ILE A 81 -15.62 -13.22 -5.39
C ILE A 81 -16.57 -14.33 -5.86
N GLU A 82 -17.88 -14.16 -5.64
CA GLU A 82 -18.92 -15.14 -5.96
C GLU A 82 -19.14 -15.33 -7.47
N GLN A 83 -18.96 -14.27 -8.27
CA GLN A 83 -19.13 -14.34 -9.74
C GLN A 83 -17.81 -14.48 -10.48
N SER A 84 -16.67 -14.33 -9.80
CA SER A 84 -15.34 -14.37 -10.43
C SER A 84 -14.93 -15.74 -10.96
N GLY A 85 -15.58 -16.82 -10.51
CA GLY A 85 -15.15 -18.19 -10.79
C GLY A 85 -13.82 -18.58 -10.12
N VAL A 86 -13.37 -17.84 -9.10
CA VAL A 86 -12.13 -18.15 -8.37
C VAL A 86 -12.19 -19.55 -7.76
N CYS A 87 -11.12 -20.32 -7.93
CA CYS A 87 -10.96 -21.61 -7.28
C CYS A 87 -10.43 -21.41 -5.85
N GLN A 88 -11.21 -21.83 -4.86
CA GLN A 88 -10.83 -21.77 -3.45
C GLN A 88 -10.18 -23.10 -3.02
N LEU A 89 -8.95 -23.03 -2.51
CA LEU A 89 -8.11 -24.20 -2.26
C LEU A 89 -7.60 -24.19 -0.81
N ASP A 90 -7.59 -25.34 -0.13
CA ASP A 90 -6.71 -25.52 1.03
C ASP A 90 -5.29 -25.78 0.49
N PRO A 91 -4.30 -24.92 0.77
CA PRO A 91 -2.94 -25.09 0.25
C PRO A 91 -2.23 -26.34 0.77
N ARG A 92 -2.79 -27.05 1.76
CA ARG A 92 -2.30 -28.34 2.27
C ARG A 92 -2.87 -29.54 1.54
N ASP A 93 -3.93 -29.36 0.75
CA ASP A 93 -4.51 -30.43 -0.06
C ASP A 93 -3.72 -30.61 -1.35
N ALA A 94 -2.73 -31.52 -1.30
CA ALA A 94 -1.88 -31.83 -2.43
C ALA A 94 -2.66 -32.34 -3.67
N THR A 95 -3.82 -32.97 -3.48
CA THR A 95 -4.64 -33.47 -4.59
C THR A 95 -5.35 -32.32 -5.30
N ALA A 96 -5.91 -31.38 -4.53
CA ALA A 96 -6.51 -30.18 -5.09
C ALA A 96 -5.48 -29.32 -5.83
N ILE A 97 -4.26 -29.18 -5.28
CA ILE A 97 -3.14 -28.48 -5.93
C ILE A 97 -2.67 -29.20 -7.20
N ALA A 98 -2.51 -30.52 -7.18
CA ALA A 98 -2.13 -31.26 -8.37
C ALA A 98 -3.17 -31.10 -9.49
N ARG A 99 -4.47 -31.10 -9.14
CA ARG A 99 -5.56 -30.88 -10.09
C ARG A 99 -5.53 -29.49 -10.71
N ILE A 100 -5.27 -28.42 -9.93
CA ILE A 100 -5.19 -27.07 -10.51
C ILE A 100 -3.95 -26.94 -11.42
N ASN A 101 -2.81 -27.50 -11.00
CA ASN A 101 -1.58 -27.47 -11.78
C ASN A 101 -1.71 -28.27 -13.09
N ALA A 102 -2.54 -29.32 -13.11
CA ALA A 102 -2.82 -30.10 -14.31
C ALA A 102 -3.85 -29.48 -15.27
N ALA A 103 -4.52 -28.38 -14.89
CA ALA A 103 -5.49 -27.71 -15.76
C ALA A 103 -4.83 -27.25 -17.08
N ALA A 104 -5.56 -27.22 -18.19
CA ALA A 104 -4.99 -26.72 -19.45
C ALA A 104 -4.76 -25.19 -19.39
N GLU A 105 -5.75 -24.47 -18.87
CA GLU A 105 -5.78 -23.01 -18.82
C GLU A 105 -5.39 -22.46 -17.45
N PRO A 106 -4.81 -21.25 -17.38
CA PRO A 106 -4.63 -20.54 -16.12
C PRO A 106 -5.98 -20.22 -15.47
N GLN A 107 -6.02 -20.28 -14.15
CA GLN A 107 -7.23 -20.09 -13.34
C GLN A 107 -6.92 -19.15 -12.19
N LEU A 108 -7.88 -18.27 -11.85
CA LEU A 108 -7.79 -17.47 -10.63
C LEU A 108 -7.93 -18.41 -9.43
N ILE A 109 -6.97 -18.34 -8.50
CA ILE A 109 -6.97 -19.14 -7.27
C ILE A 109 -6.93 -18.27 -6.03
N THR A 110 -7.45 -18.79 -4.92
CA THR A 110 -7.33 -18.20 -3.58
C THR A 110 -7.26 -19.31 -2.54
N VAL A 111 -6.78 -18.97 -1.35
CA VAL A 111 -6.93 -19.83 -0.16
C VAL A 111 -8.41 -19.94 0.22
N ALA A 112 -8.90 -21.12 0.60
CA ALA A 112 -10.28 -21.34 1.05
C ALA A 112 -10.58 -20.69 2.41
N ASP A 113 -11.84 -20.33 2.64
CA ASP A 113 -12.30 -19.85 3.95
C ASP A 113 -12.42 -21.00 4.96
N GLY A 114 -12.38 -20.65 6.25
CA GLY A 114 -12.61 -21.61 7.33
C GLY A 114 -11.42 -22.53 7.64
N ILE A 115 -10.29 -22.38 6.95
CA ILE A 115 -9.10 -23.19 7.23
C ILE A 115 -8.35 -22.66 8.46
N ALA A 116 -7.86 -23.58 9.29
CA ALA A 116 -7.08 -23.27 10.48
C ALA A 116 -5.61 -22.95 10.11
N MET A 117 -5.39 -21.82 9.45
CA MET A 117 -4.07 -21.31 9.07
C MET A 117 -4.03 -19.79 9.16
N GLU A 118 -2.86 -19.25 9.52
CA GLU A 118 -2.59 -17.81 9.42
C GLU A 118 -2.56 -17.36 7.96
N VAL A 119 -3.13 -16.19 7.68
CA VAL A 119 -3.35 -15.66 6.32
C VAL A 119 -2.05 -15.64 5.51
N ILE A 120 -1.00 -15.03 6.05
CA ILE A 120 0.30 -14.89 5.38
C ILE A 120 0.88 -16.27 5.08
N HIS A 121 0.83 -17.20 6.04
CA HIS A 121 1.37 -18.54 5.87
C HIS A 121 0.61 -19.33 4.79
N ALA A 122 -0.73 -19.26 4.81
CA ALA A 122 -1.56 -19.96 3.83
C ALA A 122 -1.31 -19.46 2.40
N PHE A 123 -1.22 -18.15 2.18
CA PHE A 123 -0.96 -17.60 0.86
C PHE A 123 0.46 -17.84 0.37
N ARG A 124 1.48 -17.80 1.25
CA ARG A 124 2.84 -18.19 0.89
C ARG A 124 2.91 -19.67 0.50
N LEU A 125 2.23 -20.56 1.22
CA LEU A 125 2.17 -21.99 0.88
C LEU A 125 1.43 -22.23 -0.44
N LEU A 126 0.33 -21.52 -0.69
CA LEU A 126 -0.39 -21.57 -1.96
C LEU A 126 0.51 -21.12 -3.12
N ALA A 127 1.20 -19.99 -2.96
CA ALA A 127 2.07 -19.42 -3.99
C ALA A 127 3.27 -20.32 -4.31
N ALA A 128 3.78 -21.06 -3.31
CA ALA A 128 4.87 -22.02 -3.46
C ALA A 128 4.44 -23.34 -4.12
N SER A 129 3.20 -23.79 -3.88
CA SER A 129 2.72 -25.10 -4.33
C SER A 129 1.98 -25.05 -5.68
N ALA A 130 1.32 -23.94 -6.00
CA ALA A 130 0.59 -23.75 -7.26
C ALA A 130 1.51 -23.27 -8.38
N ASP A 131 1.28 -23.73 -9.61
CA ASP A 131 2.02 -23.29 -10.79
C ASP A 131 1.94 -21.74 -10.91
N PRO A 132 3.08 -21.06 -11.15
CA PRO A 132 3.14 -19.60 -11.31
C PRO A 132 2.07 -19.03 -12.25
N ARG A 133 1.71 -19.73 -13.34
CA ARG A 133 0.74 -19.25 -14.33
C ARG A 133 -0.62 -18.89 -13.74
N HIS A 134 -1.02 -19.46 -12.60
CA HIS A 134 -2.28 -19.17 -11.93
C HIS A 134 -2.19 -17.86 -11.14
N PRO A 135 -2.97 -16.83 -11.48
CA PRO A 135 -3.02 -15.61 -10.67
C PRO A 135 -3.72 -15.84 -9.33
N ILE A 136 -3.32 -15.07 -8.33
CA ILE A 136 -3.77 -15.23 -6.94
C ILE A 136 -4.64 -14.05 -6.50
N LEU A 137 -5.86 -14.34 -6.04
CA LEU A 137 -6.69 -13.41 -5.29
C LEU A 137 -6.34 -13.52 -3.80
N LEU A 138 -5.80 -12.44 -3.22
CA LEU A 138 -5.53 -12.35 -1.79
C LEU A 138 -6.77 -11.96 -1.00
N LYS A 139 -6.85 -12.44 0.25
CA LYS A 139 -7.89 -12.08 1.22
C LYS A 139 -7.22 -11.64 2.51
N ASP A 140 -7.72 -10.57 3.11
CA ASP A 140 -7.22 -10.05 4.39
C ASP A 140 -7.48 -10.98 5.58
N THR A 141 -8.55 -11.77 5.51
CA THR A 141 -8.93 -12.79 6.51
C THR A 141 -9.45 -14.05 5.82
N LEU A 142 -9.22 -15.22 6.43
CA LEU A 142 -9.82 -16.52 6.05
C LEU A 142 -11.05 -16.87 6.89
N LEU A 143 -11.34 -16.08 7.92
CA LEU A 143 -12.49 -16.18 8.81
C LEU A 143 -13.23 -14.84 8.76
N PRO A 144 -13.94 -14.53 7.67
CA PRO A 144 -14.64 -13.27 7.55
C PRO A 144 -15.73 -13.17 8.64
N PRO A 145 -15.90 -12.01 9.27
CA PRO A 145 -16.99 -11.80 10.21
C PRO A 145 -18.34 -11.94 9.48
N PRO A 146 -19.42 -12.37 10.17
CA PRO A 146 -20.75 -12.39 9.58
C PRO A 146 -21.13 -10.99 9.07
N THR A 147 -21.83 -10.95 7.94
CA THR A 147 -22.18 -9.71 7.20
C THR A 147 -23.00 -8.68 8.00
N HIS A 148 -23.45 -9.02 9.22
CA HIS A 148 -24.25 -8.16 10.10
C HIS A 148 -23.78 -8.14 11.57
N ALA A 149 -22.60 -8.68 11.89
CA ALA A 149 -22.15 -8.84 13.28
C ALA A 149 -21.23 -7.72 13.80
N ALA A 150 -20.78 -6.79 12.95
CA ALA A 150 -19.87 -5.75 13.42
C ALA A 150 -20.61 -4.67 14.20
N THR A 151 -20.16 -4.41 15.43
CA THR A 151 -20.70 -3.35 16.29
C THR A 151 -20.21 -1.96 15.85
N GLY A 152 -19.20 -1.90 14.97
CA GLY A 152 -18.72 -0.68 14.32
C GLY A 152 -17.90 0.19 15.27
N THR A 153 -17.30 -0.42 16.29
CA THR A 153 -16.47 0.34 17.25
C THR A 153 -15.18 0.82 16.59
N ALA A 154 -14.62 1.92 17.11
CA ALA A 154 -13.33 2.44 16.63
C ALA A 154 -12.19 1.43 16.80
N GLU A 155 -12.26 0.61 17.84
CA GLU A 155 -11.27 -0.45 18.09
C GLU A 155 -11.36 -1.58 17.05
N GLU A 156 -12.57 -2.06 16.73
CA GLU A 156 -12.77 -3.05 15.67
C GLU A 156 -12.28 -2.53 14.31
N ALA A 157 -12.59 -1.27 13.96
CA ALA A 157 -12.16 -0.65 12.71
C ALA A 157 -10.62 -0.51 12.64
N LEU A 158 -9.98 -0.15 13.76
CA LEU A 158 -8.53 -0.09 13.87
C LEU A 158 -7.91 -1.47 13.70
N GLN A 159 -8.45 -2.50 14.36
CA GLN A 159 -7.96 -3.87 14.23
C GLN A 159 -8.12 -4.39 12.80
N ALA A 160 -9.27 -4.17 12.16
CA ALA A 160 -9.49 -4.52 10.76
C ALA A 160 -8.45 -3.85 9.83
N THR A 161 -8.17 -2.57 10.08
CA THR A 161 -7.14 -1.81 9.33
C THR A 161 -5.75 -2.41 9.52
N LEU A 162 -5.35 -2.67 10.77
CA LEU A 162 -4.04 -3.23 11.11
C LEU A 162 -3.86 -4.64 10.54
N SER A 163 -4.83 -5.53 10.74
CA SER A 163 -4.78 -6.91 10.25
C SER A 163 -4.77 -6.96 8.71
N ALA A 164 -5.63 -6.18 8.04
CA ALA A 164 -5.65 -6.17 6.58
C ALA A 164 -4.36 -5.60 5.99
N ALA A 165 -3.84 -4.49 6.55
CA ALA A 165 -2.59 -3.90 6.10
C ALA A 165 -1.40 -4.84 6.33
N CYS A 166 -1.33 -5.52 7.49
CA CYS A 166 -0.29 -6.50 7.78
C CYS A 166 -0.37 -7.69 6.81
N ASN A 167 -1.54 -8.33 6.69
CA ASN A 167 -1.71 -9.55 5.92
C ASN A 167 -1.54 -9.32 4.41
N LEU A 168 -2.25 -8.36 3.84
CA LEU A 168 -2.18 -8.07 2.41
C LEU A 168 -0.87 -7.37 2.06
N GLY A 169 -0.44 -6.39 2.86
CA GLY A 169 0.79 -5.64 2.60
C GLY A 169 2.02 -6.52 2.58
N SER A 170 2.18 -7.44 3.55
CA SER A 170 3.31 -8.38 3.56
C SER A 170 3.35 -9.22 2.29
N LEU A 171 2.21 -9.76 1.86
CA LEU A 171 2.13 -10.63 0.68
C LEU A 171 2.40 -9.87 -0.62
N LEU A 172 1.90 -8.62 -0.73
CA LEU A 172 2.18 -7.76 -1.88
C LEU A 172 3.67 -7.40 -1.96
N CYS A 173 4.31 -7.13 -0.82
CA CYS A 173 5.75 -6.90 -0.72
C CYS A 173 6.58 -8.15 -1.06
N ASP A 174 6.06 -9.35 -0.76
CA ASP A 174 6.64 -10.63 -1.22
C ASP A 174 6.46 -10.85 -2.74
N GLY A 175 5.75 -9.96 -3.44
CA GLY A 175 5.43 -10.10 -4.85
C GLY A 175 4.27 -11.04 -5.14
N ILE A 176 3.49 -11.43 -4.13
CA ILE A 176 2.34 -12.34 -4.25
C ILE A 176 1.06 -11.51 -4.35
N GLY A 177 0.22 -11.83 -5.33
CA GLY A 177 -1.13 -11.26 -5.46
C GLY A 177 -1.35 -10.53 -6.79
N ASP A 178 -2.47 -10.86 -7.43
CA ASP A 178 -2.95 -10.28 -8.68
C ASP A 178 -4.31 -9.59 -8.51
N ALA A 179 -4.99 -9.92 -7.43
CA ALA A 179 -6.17 -9.23 -6.93
C ALA A 179 -6.18 -9.27 -5.40
N ILE A 180 -6.92 -8.35 -4.78
CA ILE A 180 -7.11 -8.32 -3.32
C ILE A 180 -8.60 -8.21 -2.97
N LEU A 181 -8.96 -8.74 -1.80
CA LEU A 181 -10.29 -8.65 -1.22
C LEU A 181 -10.16 -8.36 0.28
N VAL A 182 -10.79 -7.27 0.74
CA VAL A 182 -10.83 -6.86 2.15
C VAL A 182 -12.21 -7.16 2.72
N ARG A 183 -12.29 -8.00 3.75
CA ARG A 183 -13.54 -8.43 4.41
C ARG A 183 -13.59 -8.15 5.91
N GLY A 184 -12.45 -7.96 6.57
CA GLY A 184 -12.37 -7.64 7.99
C GLY A 184 -12.99 -6.27 8.32
N GLU A 185 -12.89 -5.31 7.42
CA GLU A 185 -13.61 -4.03 7.53
C GLU A 185 -15.09 -4.22 7.11
N PRO A 186 -16.06 -4.05 8.01
CA PRO A 186 -17.48 -4.34 7.74
C PRO A 186 -18.14 -3.34 6.80
N ALA A 187 -17.77 -2.05 6.86
CA ALA A 187 -18.42 -1.02 6.07
C ALA A 187 -17.94 -1.13 4.60
N PRO A 188 -18.84 -1.34 3.62
CA PRO A 188 -18.45 -1.56 2.22
C PRO A 188 -17.56 -0.45 1.63
N GLY A 189 -17.89 0.81 1.92
CA GLY A 189 -17.11 1.97 1.45
C GLY A 189 -15.74 2.07 2.12
N SER A 190 -15.66 1.80 3.43
CA SER A 190 -14.40 1.82 4.19
C SER A 190 -13.49 0.66 3.77
N SER A 191 -14.06 -0.53 3.54
CA SER A 191 -13.36 -1.72 3.04
C SER A 191 -12.72 -1.46 1.68
N LEU A 192 -13.46 -0.84 0.76
CA LEU A 192 -12.92 -0.44 -0.53
C LEU A 192 -11.79 0.59 -0.36
N ARG A 193 -11.97 1.58 0.51
CA ARG A 193 -10.95 2.61 0.79
C ARG A 193 -9.67 2.00 1.35
N LEU A 194 -9.82 1.05 2.28
CA LEU A 194 -8.73 0.32 2.88
C LEU A 194 -7.98 -0.50 1.84
N ALA A 195 -8.68 -1.22 0.95
CA ALA A 195 -8.07 -1.99 -0.14
C ALA A 195 -7.17 -1.12 -1.03
N TYR A 196 -7.68 0.01 -1.53
CA TYR A 196 -6.89 0.93 -2.35
C TYR A 196 -5.72 1.57 -1.57
N ASN A 197 -5.94 1.96 -0.31
CA ASN A 197 -4.87 2.49 0.54
C ASN A 197 -3.74 1.48 0.73
N ILE A 198 -4.05 0.20 0.93
CA ILE A 198 -3.05 -0.88 1.05
C ILE A 198 -2.28 -1.03 -0.27
N LEU A 199 -2.96 -1.04 -1.42
CA LEU A 199 -2.29 -1.14 -2.72
C LEU A 199 -1.33 0.04 -2.97
N GLN A 200 -1.73 1.26 -2.60
CA GLN A 200 -0.87 2.44 -2.72
C GLN A 200 0.31 2.40 -1.74
N ALA A 201 0.08 1.99 -0.50
CA ALA A 201 1.14 1.85 0.50
C ALA A 201 2.18 0.78 0.09
N ALA A 202 1.74 -0.30 -0.56
CA ALA A 202 2.61 -1.33 -1.12
C ALA A 202 3.25 -0.93 -2.47
N GLY A 203 2.96 0.27 -3.01
CA GLY A 203 3.48 0.74 -4.29
C GLY A 203 2.92 0.01 -5.53
N THR A 204 1.91 -0.84 -5.35
CA THR A 204 1.33 -1.68 -6.44
C THR A 204 0.30 -0.94 -7.29
N ARG A 205 -0.36 0.09 -6.75
CA ARG A 205 -1.32 0.92 -7.48
C ARG A 205 -1.42 2.31 -6.87
N ILE A 206 -1.18 3.35 -7.67
CA ILE A 206 -1.33 4.74 -7.25
C ILE A 206 -2.71 5.24 -7.68
N PHE A 207 -3.52 5.73 -6.74
CA PHE A 207 -4.90 6.16 -7.04
C PHE A 207 -5.24 7.57 -6.53
N LYS A 208 -4.39 8.14 -5.67
CA LYS A 208 -4.45 9.51 -5.17
C LYS A 208 -3.02 10.04 -5.01
N THR A 209 -2.89 11.30 -4.60
CA THR A 209 -1.59 11.88 -4.27
C THR A 209 -0.95 11.12 -3.12
N ASP A 210 0.35 10.86 -3.26
CA ASP A 210 1.14 10.23 -2.22
C ASP A 210 1.90 11.28 -1.41
N TYR A 211 1.94 11.10 -0.09
CA TYR A 211 2.51 12.09 0.82
C TYR A 211 3.59 11.45 1.70
N VAL A 212 4.79 12.00 1.62
CA VAL A 212 5.90 11.65 2.52
C VAL A 212 6.09 12.80 3.49
N ALA A 213 5.82 12.58 4.77
CA ALA A 213 5.98 13.62 5.78
C ALA A 213 6.89 13.12 6.91
N CYS A 214 7.75 14.00 7.42
CA CYS A 214 8.53 13.66 8.60
C CYS A 214 7.61 13.60 9.85
N PRO A 215 7.96 12.84 10.90
CA PRO A 215 7.13 12.70 12.10
C PRO A 215 7.04 13.98 12.97
N SER A 216 7.60 15.11 12.50
CA SER A 216 8.01 16.29 13.27
C SER A 216 9.13 16.02 14.29
N CYS A 217 9.90 17.06 14.60
CA CYS A 217 10.93 17.06 15.64
C CYS A 217 11.21 18.49 16.13
N GLY A 218 12.11 18.68 17.11
CA GLY A 218 12.49 20.00 17.63
C GLY A 218 13.14 20.95 16.62
N ARG A 219 13.39 20.51 15.38
CA ARG A 219 13.90 21.33 14.27
C ARG A 219 12.80 21.83 13.33
N THR A 220 11.56 21.42 13.54
CA THR A 220 10.43 21.79 12.68
C THR A 220 10.20 23.30 12.77
N LEU A 221 10.14 23.97 11.62
CA LEU A 221 10.12 25.45 11.53
C LEU A 221 8.71 26.05 11.33
N PHE A 222 7.69 25.19 11.26
CA PHE A 222 6.28 25.53 11.06
C PHE A 222 5.38 24.46 11.67
N ASN A 223 4.06 24.68 11.74
CA ASN A 223 3.12 23.64 12.16
C ASN A 223 2.96 22.61 11.04
N LEU A 224 3.69 21.49 11.18
CA LEU A 224 3.75 20.45 10.16
C LEU A 224 2.40 19.75 9.96
N GLN A 225 1.67 19.47 11.04
CA GLN A 225 0.39 18.79 10.99
C GLN A 225 -0.63 19.64 10.21
N ASP A 226 -0.82 20.90 10.60
CA ASP A 226 -1.79 21.80 9.96
C ASP A 226 -1.43 22.06 8.51
N THR A 227 -0.14 22.27 8.22
CA THR A 227 0.33 22.52 6.85
C THR A 227 0.17 21.30 5.97
N THR A 228 0.45 20.10 6.48
CA THR A 228 0.22 18.85 5.74
C THR A 228 -1.27 18.68 5.41
N GLN A 229 -2.17 19.05 6.32
CA GLN A 229 -3.62 19.02 6.05
C GLN A 229 -4.01 20.02 4.96
N LYS A 230 -3.49 21.25 5.00
CA LYS A 230 -3.73 22.27 3.95
C LYS A 230 -3.24 21.80 2.59
N ILE A 231 -2.04 21.24 2.52
CA ILE A 231 -1.48 20.68 1.28
C ILE A 231 -2.36 19.53 0.79
N ARG A 232 -2.77 18.60 1.67
CA ARG A 232 -3.66 17.48 1.32
C ARG A 232 -5.01 17.95 0.78
N ALA A 233 -5.61 18.96 1.39
CA ALA A 233 -6.86 19.54 0.93
C ALA A 233 -6.72 20.17 -0.47
N ALA A 234 -5.60 20.85 -0.73
CA ALA A 234 -5.34 21.49 -2.02
C ALA A 234 -4.96 20.49 -3.12
N THR A 235 -4.28 19.39 -2.79
CA THR A 235 -3.59 18.55 -3.80
C THR A 235 -4.06 17.09 -3.83
N GLY A 236 -4.88 16.61 -2.89
CA GLY A 236 -5.20 15.18 -2.72
C GLY A 236 -5.85 14.45 -3.90
N HIS A 237 -6.38 15.19 -4.88
CA HIS A 237 -6.98 14.65 -6.10
C HIS A 237 -5.95 14.33 -7.20
N LEU A 238 -4.69 14.76 -7.05
CA LEU A 238 -3.64 14.60 -8.06
C LEU A 238 -3.07 13.17 -8.06
N LYS A 239 -3.48 12.36 -9.04
CA LYS A 239 -3.01 10.98 -9.20
C LYS A 239 -1.59 10.95 -9.76
N GLY A 240 -0.76 10.06 -9.24
CA GLY A 240 0.62 9.89 -9.73
C GLY A 240 1.57 11.04 -9.37
N VAL A 241 1.19 11.84 -8.36
CA VAL A 241 2.03 12.90 -7.80
C VAL A 241 2.41 12.53 -6.38
N ARG A 242 3.71 12.55 -6.09
CA ARG A 242 4.26 12.33 -4.75
C ARG A 242 4.82 13.63 -4.18
N ILE A 243 4.30 14.04 -3.03
CA ILE A 243 4.64 15.30 -2.38
C ILE A 243 5.31 15.02 -1.03
N ALA A 244 6.53 15.53 -0.86
CA ALA A 244 7.24 15.51 0.40
C ALA A 244 6.93 16.77 1.23
N VAL A 245 6.61 16.62 2.51
CA VAL A 245 6.38 17.73 3.46
C VAL A 245 7.33 17.58 4.63
N MET A 246 8.35 18.45 4.67
CA MET A 246 9.50 18.31 5.56
C MET A 246 9.62 19.52 6.48
N GLY A 247 9.65 19.25 7.79
CA GLY A 247 9.71 20.30 8.82
C GLY A 247 10.97 21.17 8.79
N CYS A 248 12.08 20.66 8.22
CA CYS A 248 13.36 21.36 8.17
C CYS A 248 14.21 20.92 6.97
N ILE A 249 15.22 21.74 6.65
CA ILE A 249 16.18 21.49 5.56
C ILE A 249 17.16 20.33 5.82
N VAL A 250 17.32 19.89 7.07
CA VAL A 250 18.41 18.96 7.42
C VAL A 250 18.16 17.57 6.87
N ASN A 251 17.05 16.94 7.28
CA ASN A 251 16.69 15.63 6.75
C ASN A 251 15.81 15.74 5.51
N GLY A 252 15.22 16.92 5.26
CA GLY A 252 14.22 17.11 4.22
C GLY A 252 14.65 16.60 2.84
N PRO A 253 15.78 17.09 2.26
CA PRO A 253 16.24 16.66 0.93
C PRO A 253 16.57 15.17 0.81
N GLY A 254 17.01 14.53 1.90
CA GLY A 254 17.31 13.11 1.92
C GLY A 254 16.06 12.23 2.00
N GLU A 255 15.09 12.61 2.86
CA GLU A 255 13.83 11.89 3.06
C GLU A 255 12.86 12.02 1.87
N MET A 256 13.08 12.98 0.96
CA MET A 256 12.24 13.22 -0.23
C MET A 256 12.78 12.62 -1.54
N ALA A 257 13.75 11.71 -1.48
CA ALA A 257 14.52 11.30 -2.67
C ALA A 257 13.67 10.81 -3.87
N ASP A 258 12.47 10.28 -3.60
CA ASP A 258 11.54 9.74 -4.59
C ASP A 258 10.28 10.60 -4.79
N ALA A 259 10.22 11.80 -4.20
CA ALA A 259 9.09 12.72 -4.35
C ALA A 259 9.23 13.56 -5.62
N ASP A 260 8.11 13.84 -6.30
CA ASP A 260 8.06 14.75 -7.44
C ASP A 260 8.26 16.20 -6.98
N PHE A 261 7.63 16.56 -5.85
CA PHE A 261 7.67 17.91 -5.29
C PHE A 261 7.96 17.89 -3.80
N GLY A 262 8.65 18.91 -3.30
CA GLY A 262 8.97 19.06 -1.88
C GLY A 262 8.53 20.41 -1.32
N TYR A 263 7.95 20.38 -0.13
CA TYR A 263 7.63 21.53 0.72
C TYR A 263 8.50 21.45 1.98
N VAL A 264 9.49 22.34 2.11
CA VAL A 264 10.54 22.22 3.14
C VAL A 264 10.67 23.49 3.97
N GLY A 265 10.69 23.35 5.29
CA GLY A 265 11.03 24.45 6.19
C GLY A 265 12.47 24.93 5.96
N GLY A 266 12.62 26.15 5.44
CA GLY A 266 13.92 26.79 5.18
C GLY A 266 14.40 27.65 6.34
N ALA A 267 13.49 28.41 6.95
CA ALA A 267 13.70 29.22 8.15
C ALA A 267 12.33 29.43 8.85
N PRO A 268 12.26 29.98 10.08
CA PRO A 268 10.98 30.27 10.72
C PRO A 268 10.06 31.11 9.82
N GLY A 269 8.85 30.61 9.56
CA GLY A 269 7.86 31.24 8.68
C GLY A 269 8.21 31.25 7.18
N LYS A 270 9.26 30.50 6.77
CA LYS A 270 9.78 30.48 5.40
C LYS A 270 9.95 29.07 4.85
N ILE A 271 9.48 28.87 3.63
CA ILE A 271 9.43 27.59 2.95
C ILE A 271 10.26 27.63 1.67
N ASN A 272 10.93 26.53 1.38
CA ASN A 272 11.59 26.27 0.12
C ASN A 272 10.82 25.18 -0.62
N LEU A 273 10.58 25.39 -1.92
CA LEU A 273 9.93 24.41 -2.79
C LEU A 273 10.95 23.70 -3.68
N TYR A 274 10.72 22.41 -3.87
CA TYR A 274 11.60 21.51 -4.61
C TYR A 274 10.86 20.83 -5.75
N VAL A 275 11.59 20.55 -6.83
CA VAL A 275 11.19 19.62 -7.90
C VAL A 275 12.22 18.49 -7.91
N GLY A 276 11.78 17.28 -7.57
CA GLY A 276 12.68 16.19 -7.20
C GLY A 276 13.60 16.62 -6.05
N LYS A 277 14.91 16.56 -6.29
CA LYS A 277 15.95 16.96 -5.32
C LYS A 277 16.41 18.41 -5.48
N THR A 278 15.90 19.13 -6.48
CA THR A 278 16.39 20.47 -6.83
C THR A 278 15.50 21.53 -6.19
N PRO A 279 16.05 22.41 -5.33
CA PRO A 279 15.30 23.56 -4.84
C PRO A 279 15.11 24.57 -5.96
N VAL A 280 13.87 24.98 -6.20
CA VAL A 280 13.49 25.88 -7.31
C VAL A 280 12.98 27.23 -6.82
N GLN A 281 12.40 27.28 -5.62
CA GLN A 281 11.92 28.51 -5.00
C GLN A 281 12.33 28.54 -3.54
N PHE A 282 12.77 29.70 -3.06
CA PHE A 282 13.37 29.85 -1.73
C PHE A 282 12.67 30.93 -0.91
N ASN A 283 12.65 30.76 0.41
CA ASN A 283 12.22 31.75 1.38
C ASN A 283 10.79 32.27 1.17
N ILE A 284 9.91 31.42 0.64
CA ILE A 284 8.50 31.77 0.44
C ILE A 284 7.82 31.90 1.81
N PRO A 285 7.06 32.98 2.07
CA PRO A 285 6.23 33.06 3.26
C PRO A 285 5.32 31.84 3.40
N GLU A 286 5.24 31.25 4.59
CA GLU A 286 4.43 30.05 4.86
C GLU A 286 2.96 30.20 4.41
N SER A 287 2.39 31.40 4.57
CA SER A 287 1.02 31.74 4.17
C SER A 287 0.76 31.51 2.68
N ASP A 288 1.77 31.75 1.85
CA ASP A 288 1.64 31.76 0.39
C ASP A 288 2.15 30.43 -0.20
N ALA A 289 2.97 29.69 0.56
CA ALA A 289 3.71 28.54 0.08
C ALA A 289 2.82 27.40 -0.45
N VAL A 290 1.61 27.21 0.08
CA VAL A 290 0.67 26.19 -0.44
C VAL A 290 0.15 26.57 -1.83
N ALA A 291 -0.20 27.84 -2.05
CA ALA A 291 -0.61 28.32 -3.37
C ALA A 291 0.54 28.22 -4.37
N ARG A 292 1.76 28.59 -3.94
CA ARG A 292 2.97 28.49 -4.77
C ARG A 292 3.33 27.05 -5.11
N LEU A 293 3.08 26.10 -4.21
CA LEU A 293 3.22 24.67 -4.49
C LEU A 293 2.22 24.22 -5.57
N THR A 294 0.96 24.63 -5.48
CA THR A 294 -0.06 24.35 -6.49
C THR A 294 0.32 24.90 -7.86
N ASP A 295 0.78 26.15 -7.93
CA ASP A 295 1.24 26.76 -9.19
C ASP A 295 2.44 26.01 -9.75
N LEU A 296 3.41 25.63 -8.90
CA LEU A 296 4.57 24.86 -9.32
C LEU A 296 4.18 23.49 -9.93
N ILE A 297 3.21 22.81 -9.33
CA ILE A 297 2.69 21.53 -9.85
C ILE A 297 2.01 21.74 -11.22
N ARG A 298 1.27 22.85 -11.38
CA ARG A 298 0.62 23.22 -12.64
C ARG A 298 1.64 23.52 -13.73
N ASP A 299 2.68 24.27 -13.41
CA ASP A 299 3.77 24.62 -14.34
C ASP A 299 4.51 23.38 -14.85
N HIS A 300 4.54 22.30 -14.07
CA HIS A 300 5.16 21.03 -14.44
C HIS A 300 4.18 20.04 -15.11
N GLY A 301 2.97 20.47 -15.48
CA GLY A 301 1.98 19.65 -16.19
C GLY A 301 1.45 18.47 -15.38
N LYS A 302 1.60 18.49 -14.05
CA LYS A 302 1.16 17.43 -13.13
C LYS A 302 -0.17 17.77 -12.44
N TRP A 303 -0.74 18.94 -12.75
CA TRP A 303 -2.02 19.38 -12.21
C TRP A 303 -3.19 18.81 -13.03
N ILE A 304 -4.20 18.32 -12.33
CA ILE A 304 -5.47 17.85 -12.89
C ILE A 304 -6.55 18.52 -12.06
N GLU A 305 -7.58 19.09 -12.68
CA GLU A 305 -8.65 19.75 -11.93
C GLU A 305 -9.42 18.75 -11.05
N ALA A 306 -9.74 19.19 -9.82
CA ALA A 306 -10.48 18.35 -8.88
C ALA A 306 -11.88 18.03 -9.45
N PRO A 307 -12.35 16.76 -9.36
CA PRO A 307 -13.70 16.43 -9.75
C PRO A 307 -14.70 17.22 -8.88
N ALA A 308 -15.77 17.72 -9.49
CA ALA A 308 -16.75 18.64 -8.88
C ALA A 308 -17.42 18.15 -7.57
N THR A 309 -17.21 16.89 -7.19
CA THR A 309 -17.83 16.23 -6.03
C THR A 309 -16.87 15.99 -4.85
N ALA A 310 -15.57 16.33 -4.95
CA ALA A 310 -14.56 15.97 -3.94
C ALA A 310 -14.55 16.85 -2.68
N ALA A 311 -15.42 17.86 -2.56
CA ALA A 311 -15.33 18.89 -1.52
C ALA A 311 -15.68 18.45 -0.09
N THR A 312 -16.18 17.22 0.14
CA THR A 312 -16.71 16.84 1.46
C THR A 312 -16.61 15.35 1.74
N GLN A 313 -15.41 14.83 2.02
CA GLN A 313 -15.28 13.72 2.96
C GLN A 313 -14.01 13.88 3.80
N PRO A 314 -14.12 14.27 5.09
CA PRO A 314 -13.01 14.16 6.01
C PRO A 314 -12.64 12.67 6.18
N ILE A 315 -11.36 12.44 6.46
CA ILE A 315 -10.77 11.13 6.75
C ILE A 315 -11.37 10.58 8.05
#